data_AF-A0A0H5DP69-F1
#
_entry.id   AF-A0A0H5DP69-F1
#
_cell.length_a   1.000
_cell.length_b   1.000
_cell.length_c   1.000
_cell.angle_alpha   90.00
_cell.angle_beta   90.00
_cell.angle_gamma   90.00
#
_symmetry.space_group_name_H-M   'P 1'
#
loop_
_entity.id
_entity.type
_entity.pdbx_description
1 polymer ?
#
loop_
_entity_poly.entity_id
_entity_poly.type
_entity_poly.pdbx_seq_one_letter_code
_entity_poly.pdbx_strand_id
1 'polypeptide(L)'
;MDLTEKTVADLECALEKQIRSLRGLLSSLTEEEEGLRDGNEERVEEILERRLSLFELFEEAEEEARPLIEQYTIDLKIPNVQFQSIKLEELLYLKEALSYEDVRLMALVDQLITLVEKIHEKSHSLLVFDYCAFKKENYFLRQQQTQPKKPKTQVGLIESRRSYTD
;
A
#
# COMPACT_ATOMS: atom_id res chain seq x y z
N MET A 1 28.56 -1.60 30.13
CA MET A 1 27.42 -1.54 29.22
C MET A 1 27.05 -2.96 28.93
N ASP A 2 25.94 -3.39 29.53
CA ASP A 2 25.44 -4.75 29.42
C ASP A 2 25.03 -5.02 27.96
N LEU A 3 25.31 -6.22 27.47
CA LEU A 3 25.00 -6.62 26.09
C LEU A 3 23.51 -6.42 25.74
N THR A 4 22.63 -6.53 26.75
CA THR A 4 21.18 -6.31 26.64
C THR A 4 20.82 -4.85 26.34
N GLU A 5 21.48 -3.86 26.96
CA GLU A 5 21.21 -2.44 26.70
C GLU A 5 21.54 -2.06 25.25
N LYS A 6 22.61 -2.64 24.71
CA LYS A 6 23.02 -2.43 23.32
C LYS A 6 22.01 -3.04 22.34
N THR A 7 21.59 -4.28 22.59
CA THR A 7 20.58 -4.95 21.75
C THR A 7 19.25 -4.20 21.74
N VAL A 8 18.80 -3.66 22.87
CA VAL A 8 17.58 -2.86 22.95
C VAL A 8 17.72 -1.56 22.14
N ALA A 9 18.84 -0.84 22.29
CA ALA A 9 19.07 0.38 21.54
C ALA A 9 19.16 0.13 20.01
N ASP A 10 19.82 -0.96 19.61
CA ASP A 10 19.90 -1.37 18.21
C ASP A 10 18.50 -1.74 17.66
N LEU A 11 17.67 -2.42 18.47
CA LEU A 11 16.29 -2.75 18.12
C LEU A 11 15.41 -1.50 17.98
N GLU A 12 15.49 -0.56 18.92
CA GLU A 12 14.77 0.72 18.82
C GLU A 12 15.11 1.46 17.52
N CYS A 13 16.40 1.51 17.17
CA CYS A 13 16.87 2.13 15.93
C CYS A 13 16.28 1.44 14.69
N ALA A 14 16.26 0.10 14.67
CA ALA A 14 15.67 -0.66 13.56
C ALA A 14 14.16 -0.40 13.44
N LEU A 15 13.42 -0.44 14.55
CA LEU A 15 11.98 -0.13 14.56
C LEU A 15 11.69 1.31 14.12
N GLU A 16 12.54 2.29 14.48
CA GLU A 16 12.41 3.67 14.01
C GLU A 16 12.59 3.80 12.50
N LYS A 17 13.52 3.05 11.90
CA LYS A 17 13.70 2.99 10.44
C LYS A 17 12.43 2.47 9.78
N GLN A 18 11.87 1.36 10.29
CA GLN A 18 10.61 0.81 9.79
C GLN A 18 9.45 1.82 9.87
N ILE A 19 9.29 2.48 11.03
CA ILE A 19 8.27 3.52 11.21
C ILE A 19 8.43 4.64 10.18
N ARG A 20 9.67 5.06 9.89
CA ARG A 20 9.94 6.10 8.89
C ARG A 20 9.53 5.66 7.49
N SER A 21 9.90 4.45 7.08
CA SER A 21 9.53 3.88 5.78
C SER A 21 8.00 3.73 5.65
N LEU A 22 7.33 3.19 6.68
CA LEU A 22 5.88 3.04 6.70
C LEU A 22 5.13 4.39 6.67
N ARG A 23 5.62 5.42 7.36
CA ARG A 23 5.07 6.78 7.24
C ARG A 23 5.18 7.32 5.80
N GLY A 24 6.32 7.08 5.16
CA GLY A 24 6.51 7.39 3.74
C GLY A 24 5.52 6.66 2.85
N LEU A 25 5.35 5.35 3.07
CA LEU A 25 4.38 4.53 2.34
C LEU A 25 2.95 5.07 2.51
N LEU A 26 2.53 5.38 3.74
CA LEU A 26 1.21 5.96 4.01
C LEU A 26 0.99 7.33 3.34
N SER A 27 2.02 8.19 3.34
CA SER A 27 1.99 9.45 2.59
C SER A 27 1.80 9.18 1.09
N SER A 28 2.57 8.26 0.53
CA SER A 28 2.47 7.89 -0.88
C SER A 28 1.09 7.37 -1.27
N LEU A 29 0.42 6.61 -0.41
CA LEU A 29 -0.95 6.13 -0.64
C LEU A 29 -1.98 7.27 -0.59
N THR A 30 -1.74 8.26 0.26
CA THR A 30 -2.60 9.45 0.33
C THR A 30 -2.45 10.32 -0.92
N GLU A 31 -1.21 10.52 -1.36
CA GLU A 31 -0.91 11.28 -2.58
C GLU A 31 -1.42 10.57 -3.83
N GLU A 32 -1.37 9.24 -3.89
CA GLU A 32 -1.96 8.48 -5.01
C GLU A 32 -3.47 8.69 -5.08
N GLU A 33 -4.17 8.63 -3.94
CA GLU A 33 -5.61 8.88 -3.89
C GLU A 33 -5.98 10.29 -4.38
N GLU A 34 -5.12 11.28 -4.11
CA GLU A 34 -5.27 12.63 -4.67
C GLU A 34 -5.01 12.64 -6.17
N GLY A 35 -3.91 12.05 -6.63
CA GLY A 35 -3.56 11.96 -8.06
C GLY A 35 -4.64 11.27 -8.90
N LEU A 36 -5.19 10.17 -8.39
CA LEU A 36 -6.32 9.44 -9.01
C LEU A 36 -7.59 10.29 -9.06
N ARG A 37 -7.89 11.06 -8.00
CA ARG A 37 -9.05 11.96 -7.98
C ARG A 37 -8.91 13.13 -8.95
N ASP A 38 -7.69 13.63 -9.12
CA ASP A 38 -7.36 14.72 -10.03
C ASP A 38 -7.22 14.24 -11.49
N GLY A 39 -7.19 12.92 -11.73
CA GLY A 39 -6.97 12.33 -13.05
C GLY A 39 -5.56 12.57 -13.60
N ASN A 40 -4.58 12.72 -12.71
CA ASN A 40 -3.19 13.01 -13.06
C ASN A 40 -2.37 11.71 -13.07
N GLU A 41 -2.38 11.02 -14.22
CA GLU A 41 -1.71 9.72 -14.41
C GLU A 41 -0.19 9.81 -14.23
N GLU A 42 0.46 10.87 -14.72
CA GLU A 42 1.92 11.07 -14.59
C GLU A 42 2.33 11.19 -13.12
N ARG A 43 1.60 11.98 -12.33
CA ARG A 43 1.83 12.08 -10.87
C ARG A 43 1.62 10.74 -10.18
N VAL A 44 0.64 9.95 -10.59
CA VAL A 44 0.40 8.61 -10.01
C VAL A 44 1.57 7.67 -10.31
N GLU A 45 2.11 7.68 -11.53
CA GLU A 45 3.27 6.88 -11.92
C GLU A 45 4.51 7.23 -11.08
N GLU A 46 4.83 8.52 -10.92
CA GLU A 46 5.92 8.98 -10.05
C GLU A 46 5.74 8.52 -8.59
N ILE A 47 4.49 8.55 -8.09
CA ILE A 47 4.17 8.11 -6.73
C ILE A 47 4.40 6.60 -6.57
N LEU A 48 4.05 5.80 -7.57
CA LEU A 48 4.26 4.35 -7.57
C LEU A 48 5.75 3.99 -7.58
N GLU A 49 6.56 4.68 -8.39
CA GLU A 49 8.02 4.49 -8.39
C GLU A 49 8.63 4.81 -7.01
N ARG A 50 8.28 5.96 -6.44
CA ARG A 50 8.73 6.32 -5.09
C ARG A 50 8.28 5.30 -4.04
N ARG A 51 7.08 4.74 -4.18
CA ARG A 51 6.55 3.73 -3.27
C ARG A 51 7.36 2.44 -3.30
N LEU A 52 7.81 2.01 -4.48
CA LEU A 52 8.68 0.84 -4.61
C LEU A 52 9.97 1.04 -3.81
N SER A 53 10.64 2.18 -3.96
CA SER A 53 11.85 2.49 -3.18
C SER A 53 11.59 2.55 -1.68
N LEU A 54 10.43 3.08 -1.25
CA LEU A 54 10.04 3.07 0.16
C LEU A 54 9.77 1.66 0.70
N PHE A 55 9.30 0.76 -0.16
CA PHE A 55 9.09 -0.65 0.17
C PHE A 55 10.43 -1.37 0.35
N GLU A 56 11.39 -1.14 -0.55
CA GLU A 56 12.76 -1.66 -0.42
C GLU A 56 13.42 -1.20 0.90
N LEU A 57 13.32 0.10 1.23
CA LEU A 57 13.80 0.63 2.51
C LEU A 57 13.09 0.05 3.72
N PHE A 58 11.83 -0.36 3.58
CA PHE A 58 11.12 -1.06 4.65
C PHE A 58 11.61 -2.50 4.79
N GLU A 59 11.82 -3.22 3.69
CA GLU A 59 12.35 -4.59 3.68
C GLU A 59 13.76 -4.64 4.28
N GLU A 60 14.64 -3.71 3.93
CA GLU A 60 15.97 -3.61 4.54
C GLU A 60 15.89 -3.39 6.06
N ALA A 61 15.02 -2.48 6.50
CA ALA A 61 14.81 -2.23 7.93
C ALA A 61 14.18 -3.43 8.67
N GLU A 62 13.36 -4.22 7.97
CA GLU A 62 12.80 -5.48 8.45
C GLU A 62 13.84 -6.58 8.61
N GLU A 63 14.74 -6.73 7.65
CA GLU A 63 15.86 -7.68 7.73
C GLU A 63 16.81 -7.33 8.88
N GLU A 64 17.02 -6.04 9.16
CA GLU A 64 17.79 -5.58 10.32
C GLU A 64 17.08 -5.84 11.66
N ALA A 65 15.76 -5.57 11.73
CA ALA A 65 15.00 -5.67 12.97
C ALA A 65 14.75 -7.12 13.40
N ARG A 66 14.53 -8.03 12.45
CA ARG A 66 14.15 -9.42 12.73
C ARG A 66 15.09 -10.17 13.68
N PRO A 67 16.42 -10.24 13.42
CA PRO A 67 17.32 -10.95 14.34
C PRO A 67 17.39 -10.29 15.72
N LEU A 68 17.14 -8.98 15.81
CA LEU A 68 17.13 -8.26 17.08
C LEU A 68 15.86 -8.57 17.89
N ILE A 69 14.71 -8.71 17.22
CA ILE A 69 13.45 -9.16 17.86
C ILE A 69 13.61 -10.61 18.35
N GLU A 70 14.18 -11.49 17.53
CA GLU A 70 14.46 -12.88 17.93
C GLU A 70 15.38 -12.94 19.16
N GLN A 71 16.49 -12.20 19.15
CA GLN A 71 17.41 -12.15 20.29
C GLN A 71 16.72 -11.60 21.55
N TYR A 72 15.97 -10.51 21.41
CA TYR A 72 15.27 -9.88 22.53
C TYR A 72 14.18 -10.78 23.12
N THR A 73 13.45 -11.52 22.29
CA THR A 73 12.44 -12.48 22.77
C THR A 73 13.04 -13.68 23.50
N ILE A 74 14.22 -14.16 23.06
CA ILE A 74 15.01 -15.15 23.79
C ILE A 74 15.43 -14.61 25.16
N ASP A 75 15.93 -13.37 25.22
CA ASP A 75 16.37 -12.72 26.45
C ASP A 75 15.22 -12.57 27.47
N LEU A 76 14.00 -12.28 26.97
CA LEU A 76 12.77 -12.23 27.76
C LEU A 76 12.21 -13.62 28.16
N LYS A 77 12.82 -14.72 27.72
CA LYS A 77 12.37 -16.11 27.95
C LYS A 77 10.92 -16.36 27.52
N ILE A 78 10.48 -15.64 26.49
CA ILE A 78 9.18 -15.85 25.87
C ILE A 78 9.26 -17.18 25.09
N PRO A 79 8.25 -18.07 25.17
CA PRO A 79 8.28 -19.32 24.44
C PRO A 79 8.37 -19.06 22.93
N ASN A 80 9.46 -19.53 22.31
CA ASN A 80 9.83 -19.43 20.88
C ASN A 80 8.69 -18.95 19.98
N VAL A 81 8.59 -17.63 19.80
CA VAL A 81 7.76 -17.07 18.76
C VAL A 81 8.61 -17.04 17.50
N GLN A 82 8.26 -17.91 16.56
CA GLN A 82 8.85 -17.86 15.23
C GLN A 82 8.25 -16.66 14.51
N PHE A 83 8.94 -15.53 14.59
CA PHE A 83 8.59 -14.35 13.82
C PHE A 83 8.93 -14.62 12.35
N GLN A 84 7.92 -14.84 11.52
CA GLN A 84 8.15 -15.07 10.08
C GLN A 84 8.22 -13.75 9.31
N SER A 85 7.62 -12.67 9.86
CA SER A 85 7.55 -11.34 9.24
C SER A 85 6.84 -10.36 10.18
N ILE A 86 7.12 -9.05 10.15
CA ILE A 86 6.26 -8.05 10.82
C ILE A 86 4.83 -8.03 10.25
N LYS A 87 4.01 -8.95 10.75
CA LYS A 87 2.57 -9.03 10.61
C LYS A 87 1.95 -8.38 11.83
N LEU A 88 0.75 -7.84 11.66
CA LEU A 88 -0.02 -7.23 12.74
C LEU A 88 -0.14 -8.15 13.96
N GLU A 89 -0.39 -9.44 13.74
CA GLU A 89 -0.47 -10.47 14.79
C GLU A 89 0.84 -10.64 15.56
N GLU A 90 1.97 -10.62 14.84
CA GLU A 90 3.32 -10.75 15.42
C GLU A 90 3.69 -9.51 16.25
N LEU A 91 3.33 -8.30 15.78
CA LEU A 91 3.53 -7.06 16.55
C LEU A 91 2.65 -7.00 17.80
N LEU A 92 1.39 -7.45 17.70
CA LEU A 92 0.48 -7.51 18.85
C LEU A 92 1.02 -8.48 19.90
N TYR A 93 1.55 -9.62 19.48
CA TYR A 93 2.20 -10.56 20.39
C TYR A 93 3.45 -9.94 21.05
N LEU A 94 4.31 -9.28 20.27
CA LEU A 94 5.48 -8.59 20.81
C LEU A 94 5.05 -7.56 21.87
N LYS A 95 4.02 -6.75 21.58
CA LYS A 95 3.46 -5.78 22.51
C LYS A 95 3.00 -6.41 23.82
N GLU A 96 2.30 -7.55 23.76
CA GLU A 96 1.81 -8.26 24.96
C GLU A 96 2.97 -8.80 25.83
N ALA A 97 4.11 -9.08 25.22
CA ALA A 97 5.25 -9.66 25.89
C ALA A 97 6.22 -8.63 26.50
N LEU A 98 6.05 -7.34 26.19
CA LEU A 98 6.89 -6.26 26.72
C LEU A 98 6.59 -5.95 28.19
N SER A 99 7.65 -5.75 28.95
CA SER A 99 7.59 -5.27 30.34
C SER A 99 7.26 -3.77 30.38
N TYR A 100 6.65 -3.31 31.48
CA TYR A 100 6.43 -1.89 31.77
C TYR A 100 7.73 -1.06 31.84
N GLU A 101 8.89 -1.72 31.95
CA GLU A 101 10.20 -1.06 31.96
C GLU A 101 10.65 -0.63 30.56
N ASP A 102 10.11 -1.24 29.49
CA ASP A 102 10.47 -0.98 28.09
C ASP A 102 9.50 0.00 27.39
N VAL A 103 9.16 1.10 28.08
CA VAL A 103 8.14 2.07 27.66
C VAL A 103 8.36 2.60 26.24
N ARG A 104 9.62 2.86 25.87
CA ARG A 104 9.97 3.37 24.54
C ARG A 104 9.73 2.32 23.46
N LEU A 105 10.16 1.08 23.70
CA LEU A 105 9.95 -0.02 22.77
C LEU A 105 8.46 -0.29 22.56
N MET A 106 7.67 -0.29 23.64
CA MET A 106 6.21 -0.40 23.56
C MET A 106 5.61 0.70 22.69
N ALA A 107 6.04 1.96 22.86
CA ALA A 107 5.54 3.08 22.07
C ALA A 107 5.93 2.98 20.57
N LEU A 108 7.08 2.39 20.25
CA LEU A 108 7.50 2.14 18.86
C LEU A 108 6.65 1.01 18.24
N VAL A 109 6.43 -0.09 18.97
CA VAL A 109 5.58 -1.20 18.52
C VAL A 109 4.14 -0.72 18.31
N ASP A 110 3.60 0.10 19.22
CA ASP A 110 2.27 0.72 19.05
C ASP A 110 2.15 1.58 17.80
N GLN A 111 3.20 2.34 17.49
CA GLN A 111 3.26 3.14 16.27
C GLN A 111 3.31 2.26 15.03
N LEU A 112 4.08 1.17 15.04
CA LEU A 112 4.13 0.21 13.95
C LEU A 112 2.76 -0.42 13.69
N ILE A 113 2.10 -0.92 14.74
CA ILE A 113 0.74 -1.48 14.66
C ILE A 113 -0.21 -0.49 14.01
N THR A 114 -0.25 0.74 14.53
CA THR A 114 -1.12 1.80 14.02
C THR A 114 -0.83 2.14 12.55
N LEU A 115 0.44 2.16 12.15
CA LEU A 115 0.83 2.47 10.77
C LEU A 115 0.45 1.34 9.81
N VAL A 116 0.69 0.08 10.20
CA VAL A 116 0.32 -1.10 9.41
C VAL A 116 -1.19 -1.13 9.19
N GLU A 117 -1.99 -0.90 10.24
CA GLU A 117 -3.46 -0.83 10.13
C GLU A 117 -3.90 0.27 9.15
N LYS A 118 -3.37 1.49 9.30
CA LYS A 118 -3.70 2.62 8.42
C LYS A 118 -3.30 2.37 6.97
N ILE A 119 -2.13 1.78 6.74
CA ILE A 119 -1.67 1.41 5.39
C ILE A 119 -2.61 0.37 4.79
N HIS A 120 -3.02 -0.64 5.57
CA HIS A 120 -3.95 -1.66 5.11
C HIS A 120 -5.32 -1.07 4.74
N GLU A 121 -5.89 -0.25 5.61
CA GLU A 121 -7.15 0.48 5.36
C GLU A 121 -7.05 1.34 4.10
N LYS A 122 -5.96 2.11 3.96
CA LYS A 122 -5.77 3.01 2.83
C LYS A 122 -5.58 2.26 1.51
N SER A 123 -4.78 1.21 1.52
CA SER A 123 -4.57 0.33 0.37
C SER A 123 -5.88 -0.33 -0.06
N HIS A 124 -6.69 -0.80 0.90
CA HIS A 124 -8.00 -1.35 0.60
C HIS A 124 -8.94 -0.31 -0.03
N SER A 125 -8.96 0.92 0.51
CA SER A 125 -9.76 2.02 -0.04
C SER A 125 -9.41 2.34 -1.49
N LEU A 126 -8.11 2.37 -1.83
CA LEU A 126 -7.64 2.60 -3.20
C LEU A 126 -8.08 1.47 -4.14
N LEU A 127 -7.94 0.21 -3.73
CA LEU A 127 -8.40 -0.94 -4.52
C LEU A 127 -9.91 -0.89 -4.81
N VAL A 128 -10.71 -0.49 -3.81
CA VAL A 128 -12.15 -0.32 -3.97
C VAL A 128 -12.46 0.82 -4.95
N PHE A 129 -11.73 1.93 -4.85
CA PHE A 129 -11.86 3.07 -5.75
C PHE A 129 -11.60 2.66 -7.21
N ASP A 130 -10.47 2.00 -7.47
CA ASP A 130 -10.09 1.53 -8.81
C ASP A 130 -11.11 0.56 -9.39
N TYR A 131 -11.57 -0.41 -8.58
CA TYR A 131 -12.62 -1.34 -9.00
C TYR A 131 -13.91 -0.60 -9.41
N CYS A 132 -14.29 0.42 -8.67
CA CYS A 132 -15.48 1.23 -8.97
C CYS A 132 -15.30 2.08 -10.23
N ALA A 133 -14.11 2.68 -10.43
CA ALA A 133 -13.77 3.43 -11.64
C ALA A 133 -13.84 2.53 -12.87
N PHE A 134 -13.17 1.37 -12.83
CA PHE A 134 -13.19 0.37 -13.89
C PHE A 134 -14.61 -0.10 -14.23
N LYS A 135 -15.46 -0.35 -13.22
CA LYS A 135 -16.85 -0.78 -13.44
C LYS A 135 -17.69 0.31 -14.14
N LYS A 136 -17.50 1.58 -13.78
CA LYS A 136 -18.17 2.72 -14.42
C LYS A 136 -17.74 2.88 -15.87
N GLU A 137 -16.44 2.79 -16.14
CA GLU A 137 -15.89 2.86 -17.49
C GLU A 137 -16.46 1.75 -18.38
N ASN A 138 -16.43 0.50 -17.91
CA ASN A 138 -17.01 -0.63 -18.64
C ASN A 138 -18.51 -0.47 -18.91
N TYR A 139 -19.25 0.05 -17.94
CA TYR A 139 -20.66 0.34 -18.12
C TYR A 139 -20.89 1.39 -19.21
N PHE A 140 -20.09 2.46 -19.22
CA PHE A 140 -20.16 3.51 -20.23
C PHE A 140 -19.79 3.00 -21.63
N LEU A 141 -18.72 2.20 -21.75
CA LEU A 141 -18.34 1.56 -23.02
C LEU A 141 -19.45 0.65 -23.56
N ARG A 142 -20.10 -0.13 -22.70
CA ARG A 142 -21.26 -0.95 -23.10
C ARG A 142 -22.42 -0.08 -23.59
N GLN A 143 -22.71 1.02 -22.91
CA GLN A 143 -23.74 1.96 -23.38
C GLN A 143 -23.41 2.50 -24.77
N GLN A 144 -22.19 2.95 -25.02
CA GLN A 144 -21.77 3.44 -26.34
C GLN A 144 -21.93 2.40 -27.45
N GLN A 145 -21.61 1.13 -27.17
CA GLN A 145 -21.78 0.03 -28.13
C GLN A 145 -23.26 -0.29 -28.40
N THR A 146 -24.12 -0.13 -27.40
CA THR A 146 -25.57 -0.35 -27.52
C THR A 146 -26.35 0.85 -28.04
N GLN A 147 -25.73 2.03 -28.20
CA GLN A 147 -26.41 3.17 -28.81
C GLN A 147 -26.78 2.82 -30.25
N PRO A 148 -28.05 3.00 -30.66
CA PRO A 148 -28.44 2.79 -32.03
C PRO A 148 -27.62 3.74 -32.90
N LYS A 149 -26.77 3.19 -33.79
CA LYS A 149 -26.19 3.97 -34.89
C LYS A 149 -27.36 4.68 -35.55
N LYS A 150 -27.36 6.02 -35.53
CA LYS A 150 -28.40 6.81 -36.19
C LYS A 150 -28.66 6.18 -37.56
N PRO A 151 -29.91 5.85 -37.93
CA PRO A 151 -30.18 5.32 -39.26
C PRO A 151 -29.61 6.35 -40.23
N LYS A 152 -28.69 5.91 -41.11
CA LYS A 152 -28.20 6.76 -42.19
C LYS A 152 -29.45 7.23 -42.92
N THR A 153 -29.77 8.51 -42.80
CA THR A 153 -30.91 9.12 -43.47
C THR A 153 -30.83 8.78 -44.96
N GLN A 154 -31.97 8.41 -45.54
CA GLN A 154 -32.17 7.96 -46.93
C GLN A 154 -31.60 8.90 -48.02
N VAL A 155 -31.10 10.07 -47.65
CA VAL A 155 -30.54 11.08 -48.55
C VAL A 155 -29.18 10.65 -49.13
N GLY A 156 -28.45 9.73 -48.48
CA GLY A 156 -27.15 9.24 -48.97
C GLY A 156 -27.18 8.03 -49.91
N LEU A 157 -28.36 7.50 -50.26
CA LEU A 157 -28.49 6.27 -51.08
C LEU A 157 -28.94 6.53 -52.54
N ILE A 158 -29.28 7.77 -52.90
CA ILE A 158 -29.82 8.08 -54.24
C ILE A 158 -28.73 8.58 -55.21
N GLU A 159 -27.60 9.11 -54.74
CA GLU A 159 -26.56 9.68 -55.63
C GLU A 159 -25.58 8.63 -56.20
N SER A 160 -25.63 7.37 -55.76
CA SER A 160 -24.69 6.32 -56.21
C SER A 160 -25.21 5.46 -57.39
N ARG A 161 -26.34 5.81 -58.01
CA ARG A 161 -26.94 5.00 -59.10
C ARG A 161 -27.24 5.75 -60.40
N ARG A 162 -26.59 6.90 -60.66
CA ARG A 162 -26.66 7.59 -61.95
C ARG A 162 -25.27 7.86 -62.52
N SER A 163 -24.55 6.80 -62.83
CA SER A 163 -23.35 6.86 -63.66
C SER A 163 -23.06 5.51 -64.33
N TYR A 164 -24.08 4.89 -64.92
CA TYR A 164 -23.92 3.91 -66.00
C TYR A 164 -25.13 4.03 -66.95
N THR A 165 -24.87 4.00 -68.26
CA THR A 165 -25.76 4.16 -69.45
C THR A 165 -26.22 5.60 -69.71
N ASP A 166 -25.90 6.29 -70.83
CA ASP A 166 -25.32 5.94 -72.15
C ASP A 166 -24.22 6.93 -72.57
#